data_AF-A0A964AY08-F1
#
_entry.id   AF-A0A964AY08-F1
#
_cell.length_a   1.000
_cell.length_b   1.000
_cell.length_c   1.000
_cell.angle_alpha   90.00
_cell.angle_beta   90.00
_cell.angle_gamma   90.00
#
_symmetry.space_group_name_H-M   'P 1'
#
loop_
_entity.id
_entity.type
_entity.pdbx_description
1 polymer ?
#
loop_
_entity_poly.entity_id
_entity_poly.type
_entity_poly.pdbx_seq_one_letter_code
_entity_poly.pdbx_strand_id
1 'polypeptide(L)'
;MDIEIIKKAGLTDSQAKAYIALIEHAGLSAAELAEHINESRTNTYAIIDKLFKYGLIRKKDDVKYGAKYTANHPAALEELAERRRKVYVQNEKIIENNMNNLIDYFYKFSEEPGARILQGIEGIKTIYNDTLKTKENIYLFRTRADVKILGEDYYIEYRKKRVDAGIKTYSITPFSPEGKAHVKEGFDTQNLYYRTFIPDDIYTAPVEIDIYGDKVAFIAFGETQMATLIESPAIAMAMRHIHAIITESFREKSEAMVSSLS
;
A
#
# COMPACT_ATOMS: atom_id res chain seq x y z
N MET A 1 -16.94 16.69 38.39
CA MET A 1 -17.20 15.84 37.20
C MET A 1 -15.92 15.07 36.85
N ASP A 2 -16.00 13.85 36.29
CA ASP A 2 -14.80 13.15 35.80
C ASP A 2 -14.32 13.79 34.48
N ILE A 3 -13.03 14.16 34.41
CA ILE A 3 -12.41 14.77 33.23
C ILE A 3 -12.18 13.74 32.11
N GLU A 4 -12.18 12.44 32.41
CA GLU A 4 -11.82 11.38 31.47
C GLU A 4 -12.76 11.30 30.26
N ILE A 5 -14.06 11.57 30.45
CA ILE A 5 -15.02 11.58 29.33
C ILE A 5 -14.74 12.73 28.34
N ILE A 6 -14.32 13.88 28.85
CA ILE A 6 -14.02 15.08 28.04
C ILE A 6 -12.72 14.88 27.27
N LYS A 7 -11.75 14.21 27.88
CA LYS A 7 -10.47 13.84 27.24
C LYS A 7 -10.67 12.93 26.04
N LYS A 8 -11.77 12.16 25.97
CA LYS A 8 -12.07 11.34 24.78
C LYS A 8 -12.33 12.17 23.51
N ALA A 9 -12.68 13.45 23.63
CA ALA A 9 -12.71 14.38 22.50
C ALA A 9 -11.31 14.91 22.10
N GLY A 10 -10.26 14.40 22.73
CA GLY A 10 -8.86 14.70 22.44
C GLY A 10 -8.35 15.99 23.10
N LEU A 11 -8.94 16.38 24.23
CA LEU A 11 -8.46 17.46 25.07
C LEU A 11 -7.33 16.98 25.99
N THR A 12 -6.43 17.89 26.34
CA THR A 12 -5.46 17.64 27.43
C THR A 12 -6.14 17.75 28.80
N ASP A 13 -5.47 17.27 29.85
CA ASP A 13 -5.96 17.37 31.23
C ASP A 13 -6.31 18.81 31.63
N SER A 14 -5.42 19.77 31.35
CA SER A 14 -5.65 21.19 31.67
C SER A 14 -6.81 21.78 30.88
N GLN A 15 -7.01 21.37 29.61
CA GLN A 15 -8.14 21.80 28.79
C GLN A 15 -9.46 21.22 29.32
N ALA A 16 -9.47 19.94 29.71
CA ALA A 16 -10.66 19.29 30.26
C ALA A 16 -11.06 19.90 31.61
N LYS A 17 -10.08 20.15 32.50
CA LYS A 17 -10.30 20.87 33.77
C LYS A 17 -10.87 22.26 33.54
N ALA A 18 -10.32 23.00 32.58
CA ALA A 18 -10.80 24.35 32.25
C ALA A 18 -12.24 24.34 31.72
N TYR A 19 -12.57 23.40 30.85
CA TYR A 19 -13.94 23.27 30.34
C TYR A 19 -14.94 22.93 31.46
N ILE A 20 -14.59 22.01 32.38
CA ILE A 20 -15.43 21.69 33.55
C ILE A 20 -15.61 22.90 34.46
N ALA A 21 -14.52 23.60 34.81
CA ALA A 21 -14.60 24.78 35.67
C ALA A 21 -15.54 25.85 35.06
N LEU A 22 -15.49 26.05 33.74
CA LEU A 22 -16.38 26.98 33.05
C LEU A 22 -17.85 26.54 33.03
N ILE A 23 -18.13 25.23 33.10
CA ILE A 23 -19.50 24.69 33.29
C ILE A 23 -19.96 24.92 34.74
N GLU A 24 -19.14 24.50 35.72
CA GLU A 24 -19.48 24.53 37.15
C GLU A 24 -19.74 25.95 37.67
N HIS A 25 -19.03 26.94 37.13
CA HIS A 25 -19.13 28.32 37.58
C HIS A 25 -19.97 29.23 36.66
N ALA A 26 -20.57 28.69 35.59
CA ALA A 26 -21.33 29.43 34.58
C ALA A 26 -20.59 30.64 33.95
N GLY A 27 -19.27 30.73 34.15
CA GLY A 27 -18.36 31.63 33.48
C GLY A 27 -17.34 32.30 34.41
N LEU A 28 -16.09 32.32 33.96
CA LEU A 28 -14.93 32.79 34.73
C LEU A 28 -14.09 33.75 33.88
N SER A 29 -13.41 34.69 34.53
CA SER A 29 -12.29 35.43 33.94
C SER A 29 -11.08 34.51 33.78
N ALA A 30 -10.10 34.92 32.96
CA ALA A 30 -8.86 34.15 32.81
C ALA A 30 -8.07 34.02 34.13
N ALA A 31 -8.20 34.98 35.04
CA ALA A 31 -7.57 34.94 36.35
C ALA A 31 -8.23 33.90 37.27
N GLU A 32 -9.55 33.95 37.40
CA GLU A 32 -10.31 32.99 38.20
C GLU A 32 -10.13 31.57 37.64
N LEU A 33 -10.18 31.41 36.32
CA LEU A 33 -9.98 30.11 35.68
C LEU A 33 -8.60 29.52 35.99
N ALA A 34 -7.54 30.35 35.97
CA ALA A 34 -6.17 29.92 36.27
C ALA A 34 -6.05 29.36 37.69
N GLU A 35 -6.72 29.99 38.66
CA GLU A 35 -6.78 29.52 40.05
C GLU A 35 -7.53 28.18 40.15
N HIS A 36 -8.69 28.06 39.50
CA HIS A 36 -9.50 26.84 39.53
C HIS A 36 -8.81 25.61 38.93
N ILE A 37 -8.00 25.80 37.88
CA ILE A 37 -7.31 24.68 37.21
C ILE A 37 -5.87 24.50 37.67
N ASN A 38 -5.40 25.35 38.60
CA ASN A 38 -4.03 25.39 39.12
C ASN A 38 -2.97 25.53 38.00
N GLU A 39 -3.17 26.50 37.11
CA GLU A 39 -2.28 26.80 35.98
C GLU A 39 -1.78 28.25 36.03
N SER A 40 -0.68 28.53 35.34
CA SER A 40 -0.23 29.92 35.17
C SER A 40 -1.23 30.72 34.33
N ARG A 41 -1.29 32.04 34.53
CA ARG A 41 -2.11 32.94 33.70
C ARG A 41 -1.77 32.82 32.21
N THR A 42 -0.48 32.74 31.87
CA THR A 42 -0.01 32.58 30.49
C THR A 42 -0.53 31.29 29.86
N ASN A 43 -0.41 30.15 30.56
CA ASN A 43 -0.92 28.88 30.07
C ASN A 43 -2.45 28.88 29.96
N THR A 44 -3.13 29.52 30.92
CA THR A 44 -4.60 29.64 30.91
C THR A 44 -5.10 30.40 29.69
N TYR A 45 -4.43 31.46 29.25
CA TYR A 45 -4.77 32.14 27.99
C TYR A 45 -4.58 31.24 26.76
N ALA A 46 -3.52 30.42 26.72
CA ALA A 46 -3.32 29.45 25.65
C ALA A 46 -4.42 28.37 25.64
N ILE A 47 -4.83 27.90 26.83
CA ILE A 47 -5.94 26.96 27.00
C ILE A 47 -7.25 27.57 26.51
N ILE A 48 -7.55 28.80 26.91
CA ILE A 48 -8.74 29.55 26.45
C ILE A 48 -8.75 29.67 24.93
N ASP A 49 -7.64 30.09 24.31
CA ASP A 49 -7.54 30.22 22.85
C ASP A 49 -7.80 28.87 22.14
N LYS A 50 -7.25 27.77 22.67
CA LYS A 50 -7.50 26.42 22.13
C LYS A 50 -8.96 26.02 22.28
N LEU A 51 -9.54 26.16 23.46
CA LEU A 51 -10.94 25.81 23.71
C LEU A 51 -11.90 26.67 22.86
N PHE A 52 -11.56 27.94 22.64
CA PHE A 52 -12.33 28.83 21.77
C PHE A 52 -12.26 28.37 20.31
N LYS A 53 -11.07 28.05 19.81
CA LYS A 53 -10.87 27.47 18.45
C LYS A 53 -11.57 26.11 18.27
N TYR A 54 -11.68 25.33 19.35
CA TYR A 54 -12.44 24.08 19.34
C TYR A 54 -13.96 24.29 19.40
N GLY A 55 -14.44 25.52 19.57
CA GLY A 55 -15.86 25.82 19.72
C GLY A 55 -16.44 25.38 21.08
N LEU A 56 -15.60 25.10 22.06
CA LEU A 56 -16.02 24.63 23.39
C LEU A 56 -16.31 25.76 24.35
N ILE A 57 -15.80 26.96 24.11
CA ILE A 57 -16.09 28.12 24.95
C ILE A 57 -16.43 29.33 24.09
N ARG A 58 -17.10 30.31 24.69
CA ARG A 58 -17.34 31.63 24.10
C ARG A 58 -17.00 32.73 25.10
N LYS A 59 -16.68 33.90 24.57
CA LYS A 59 -16.54 35.12 25.37
C LYS A 59 -17.93 35.70 25.63
N LYS A 60 -18.17 36.23 26.83
CA LYS A 60 -19.41 36.93 27.18
C LYS A 60 -19.23 38.41 26.81
N ASP A 61 -20.12 38.94 25.98
CA ASP A 61 -19.94 40.26 25.33
C ASP A 61 -20.21 41.46 26.25
N ASP A 62 -20.76 41.24 27.44
CA ASP A 62 -21.32 42.33 28.26
C ASP A 62 -20.83 42.29 29.72
N VAL A 63 -19.59 42.77 29.93
CA VAL A 63 -19.03 42.87 31.29
C VAL A 63 -18.25 44.17 31.46
N LYS A 64 -18.76 45.06 32.34
CA LYS A 64 -18.07 46.29 32.82
C LYS A 64 -16.71 46.04 33.48
N TYR A 65 -16.37 44.79 33.79
CA TYR A 65 -15.22 44.37 34.62
C TYR A 65 -14.39 43.24 33.98
N GLY A 66 -14.04 43.37 32.70
CA GLY A 66 -13.12 42.47 32.01
C GLY A 66 -13.78 41.23 31.40
N ALA A 67 -13.08 40.59 30.46
CA ALA A 67 -13.59 39.47 29.67
C ALA A 67 -13.89 38.25 30.56
N LYS A 68 -15.13 37.76 30.52
CA LYS A 68 -15.52 36.45 31.05
C LYS A 68 -15.72 35.45 29.92
N TYR A 69 -15.34 34.21 30.17
CA TYR A 69 -15.51 33.07 29.27
C TYR A 69 -16.56 32.14 29.86
N THR A 70 -17.33 31.48 29.01
CA THR A 70 -18.33 30.49 29.42
C THR A 70 -18.27 29.29 28.51
N ALA A 71 -18.61 28.12 29.04
CA ALA A 71 -18.69 26.89 28.26
C ALA A 71 -19.84 26.97 27.25
N ASN A 72 -19.59 26.46 26.04
CA ASN A 72 -20.65 26.07 25.11
C ASN A 72 -21.25 24.72 25.54
N HIS A 73 -22.41 24.40 24.98
CA HIS A 73 -23.14 23.17 25.29
C HIS A 73 -22.25 21.93 25.10
N PRO A 74 -22.29 20.91 25.99
CA PRO A 74 -21.46 19.70 25.89
C PRO A 74 -21.54 18.94 24.56
N ALA A 75 -22.63 19.10 23.79
CA ALA A 75 -22.74 18.59 22.42
C ALA A 75 -21.58 19.05 21.50
N ALA A 76 -20.95 20.20 21.79
CA ALA A 76 -19.76 20.65 21.06
C ALA A 76 -18.55 19.70 21.21
N LEU A 77 -18.51 18.86 22.25
CA LEU A 77 -17.49 17.80 22.37
C LEU A 77 -17.67 16.70 21.32
N GLU A 78 -18.92 16.35 21.01
CA GLU A 78 -19.24 15.37 19.98
C GLU A 78 -18.85 15.91 18.60
N GLU A 79 -19.20 17.16 18.29
CA GLU A 79 -18.81 17.83 17.05
C GLU A 79 -17.28 17.91 16.89
N LEU A 80 -16.55 18.17 17.99
CA LEU A 80 -15.09 18.19 17.99
C LEU A 80 -14.50 16.80 17.69
N ALA A 81 -15.04 15.77 18.33
CA ALA A 81 -14.59 14.39 18.12
C ALA A 81 -14.84 13.95 16.67
N GLU A 82 -16.02 14.25 16.11
CA GLU A 82 -16.36 13.93 14.73
C GLU A 82 -15.43 14.66 13.75
N ARG A 83 -15.18 15.96 13.97
CA ARG A 83 -14.27 16.75 13.13
C ARG A 83 -12.86 16.17 13.11
N ARG A 84 -12.33 15.76 14.27
CA ARG A 84 -11.02 15.11 14.36
C ARG A 84 -10.99 13.79 13.61
N ARG A 85 -12.01 12.94 13.76
CA ARG A 85 -12.13 11.69 13.01
C ARG A 85 -12.06 11.92 11.50
N LYS A 86 -12.81 12.90 10.98
CA LYS A 86 -12.79 13.24 9.54
C LYS A 86 -11.39 13.62 9.06
N VAL A 87 -10.66 14.43 9.84
CA VAL A 87 -9.27 14.81 9.54
C VAL A 87 -8.35 13.58 9.53
N TYR A 88 -8.45 12.68 10.50
CA TYR A 88 -7.62 11.48 10.54
C TYR A 88 -7.86 10.56 9.35
N VAL A 89 -9.13 10.29 9.01
CA VAL A 89 -9.49 9.47 7.85
C VAL A 89 -9.01 10.11 6.54
N GLN A 90 -9.06 11.43 6.44
CA GLN A 90 -8.53 12.15 5.28
C GLN A 90 -7.00 12.03 5.19
N ASN A 91 -6.30 12.22 6.32
CA ASN A 91 -4.85 12.13 6.39
C ASN A 91 -4.33 10.72 6.07
N GLU A 92 -5.02 9.70 6.57
CA GLU A 92 -4.73 8.29 6.27
C GLU A 92 -4.77 8.05 4.75
N LYS A 93 -5.85 8.46 4.08
CA LYS A 93 -5.95 8.38 2.61
C LYS A 93 -4.85 9.15 1.89
N ILE A 94 -4.47 10.33 2.38
CA ILE A 94 -3.37 11.11 1.78
C ILE A 94 -2.06 10.33 1.90
N ILE A 95 -1.78 9.71 3.05
CA ILE A 95 -0.57 8.91 3.27
C ILE A 95 -0.58 7.68 2.36
N GLU A 96 -1.68 6.92 2.33
CA GLU A 96 -1.84 5.74 1.46
C GLU A 96 -1.58 6.07 -0.01
N ASN A 97 -2.20 7.15 -0.52
CA ASN A 97 -2.04 7.60 -1.90
C ASN A 97 -0.61 8.03 -2.24
N ASN A 98 0.20 8.38 -1.24
CA ASN A 98 1.58 8.84 -1.41
C ASN A 98 2.63 7.81 -0.94
N MET A 99 2.21 6.62 -0.48
CA MET A 99 3.10 5.63 0.13
C MET A 99 4.21 5.18 -0.83
N ASN A 100 3.86 4.92 -2.09
CA ASN A 100 4.84 4.49 -3.10
C ASN A 100 5.95 5.54 -3.31
N ASN A 101 5.61 6.84 -3.31
CA ASN A 101 6.59 7.90 -3.45
C ASN A 101 7.56 7.94 -2.25
N LEU A 102 7.05 7.69 -1.04
CA LEU A 102 7.88 7.63 0.17
C LEU A 102 8.81 6.42 0.17
N ILE A 103 8.31 5.27 -0.29
CA ILE A 103 9.10 4.04 -0.45
C ILE A 103 10.21 4.24 -1.49
N ASP A 104 9.88 4.83 -2.65
CA ASP A 104 10.87 5.17 -3.68
C ASP A 104 11.94 6.12 -3.14
N TYR A 105 11.53 7.12 -2.36
CA TYR A 105 12.45 8.05 -1.70
C TYR A 105 13.34 7.32 -0.68
N PHE A 106 12.78 6.43 0.13
CA PHE A 106 13.54 5.62 1.09
C PHE A 106 14.62 4.79 0.38
N TYR A 107 14.25 4.03 -0.65
CA TYR A 107 15.20 3.19 -1.38
C TYR A 107 16.27 4.00 -2.13
N LYS A 108 15.93 5.20 -2.62
CA LYS A 108 16.90 6.09 -3.26
C LYS A 108 18.05 6.50 -2.33
N PHE A 109 17.80 6.57 -1.02
CA PHE A 109 18.76 7.08 -0.03
C PHE A 109 19.22 6.02 0.99
N SER A 110 18.72 4.78 0.92
CA SER A 110 19.18 3.65 1.75
C SER A 110 20.35 2.90 1.11
N GLU A 111 21.24 2.33 1.92
CA GLU A 111 22.39 1.49 1.50
C GLU A 111 22.03 0.08 0.99
N GLU A 112 20.76 -0.18 0.63
CA GLU A 112 20.33 -1.40 -0.06
C GLU A 112 20.06 -1.11 -1.55
N PRO A 113 21.09 -0.83 -2.38
CA PRO A 113 20.88 -0.51 -3.78
C PRO A 113 20.35 -1.74 -4.53
N GLY A 114 19.10 -1.64 -4.97
CA GLY A 114 18.52 -2.49 -6.00
C GLY A 114 17.58 -3.58 -5.50
N ALA A 115 17.50 -3.92 -4.22
CA ALA A 115 16.55 -4.95 -3.74
C ALA A 115 15.35 -4.34 -3.02
N ARG A 116 14.12 -4.72 -3.41
CA ARG A 116 12.87 -4.29 -2.77
C ARG A 116 12.04 -5.50 -2.40
N ILE A 117 11.50 -5.52 -1.19
CA ILE A 117 10.53 -6.54 -0.75
C ILE A 117 9.14 -5.91 -0.74
N LEU A 118 8.22 -6.50 -1.49
CA LEU A 118 6.84 -6.07 -1.64
C LEU A 118 5.92 -7.13 -1.05
N GLN A 119 5.11 -6.78 -0.07
CA GLN A 119 4.27 -7.73 0.65
C GLN A 119 2.84 -7.80 0.11
N GLY A 120 2.24 -8.99 0.19
CA GLY A 120 0.84 -9.23 -0.15
C GLY A 120 0.53 -9.15 -1.65
N ILE A 121 -0.76 -9.30 -1.96
CA ILE A 121 -1.29 -9.27 -3.33
C ILE A 121 -0.98 -7.95 -4.04
N GLU A 122 -1.09 -6.81 -3.34
CA GLU A 122 -0.80 -5.50 -3.92
C GLU A 122 0.70 -5.34 -4.25
N GLY A 123 1.57 -5.95 -3.45
CA GLY A 123 2.99 -6.03 -3.76
C GLY A 123 3.27 -6.79 -5.05
N ILE A 124 2.59 -7.93 -5.25
CA ILE A 124 2.67 -8.72 -6.49
C ILE A 124 2.13 -7.93 -7.69
N LYS A 125 0.96 -7.28 -7.56
CA LYS A 125 0.40 -6.44 -8.62
C LYS A 125 1.32 -5.28 -8.99
N THR A 126 2.10 -4.77 -8.02
CA THR A 126 3.10 -3.73 -8.27
C THR A 126 4.20 -4.22 -9.21
N ILE A 127 4.65 -5.48 -9.08
CA ILE A 127 5.61 -6.09 -10.03
C ILE A 127 5.02 -6.17 -11.44
N TYR A 128 3.82 -6.72 -11.60
CA TYR A 128 3.18 -6.80 -12.92
C TYR A 128 2.95 -5.41 -13.54
N ASN A 129 2.60 -4.41 -12.75
CA ASN A 129 2.52 -3.04 -13.27
C ASN A 129 3.90 -2.48 -13.65
N ASP A 130 4.97 -2.87 -12.95
CA ASP A 130 6.34 -2.46 -13.26
C ASP A 130 6.85 -3.10 -14.57
N THR A 131 6.46 -4.34 -14.88
CA THR A 131 6.78 -4.97 -16.18
C THR A 131 6.13 -4.19 -17.33
N LEU A 132 4.85 -3.80 -17.20
CA LEU A 132 4.14 -2.98 -18.18
C LEU A 132 4.75 -1.59 -18.36
N LYS A 133 5.21 -0.96 -17.27
CA LYS A 133 5.89 0.35 -17.30
C LYS A 133 7.26 0.26 -17.95
N THR A 134 7.99 -0.82 -17.70
CA THR A 134 9.34 -1.03 -18.24
C THR A 134 9.32 -1.21 -19.76
N LYS A 135 8.22 -1.76 -20.32
CA LYS A 135 8.02 -1.92 -21.77
C LYS A 135 9.12 -2.72 -22.49
N GLU A 136 9.73 -3.64 -21.75
CA GLU A 136 10.73 -4.59 -22.26
C GLU A 136 10.15 -5.99 -22.30
N ASN A 137 10.71 -6.87 -23.12
CA ASN A 137 10.30 -8.27 -23.16
C ASN A 137 10.54 -8.95 -21.81
N ILE A 138 9.64 -9.88 -21.48
CA ILE A 138 9.65 -10.60 -20.21
C ILE A 138 10.14 -12.03 -20.46
N TYR A 139 11.09 -12.49 -19.66
CA TYR A 139 11.52 -13.89 -19.61
C TYR A 139 11.08 -14.44 -18.25
N LEU A 140 10.31 -15.53 -18.21
CA LEU A 140 9.76 -16.01 -16.95
C LEU A 140 9.87 -17.52 -16.72
N PHE A 141 10.12 -17.88 -15.47
CA PHE A 141 9.95 -19.23 -14.95
C PHE A 141 8.57 -19.34 -14.33
N ARG A 142 7.69 -20.09 -14.98
CA ARG A 142 6.26 -20.13 -14.65
C ARG A 142 6.00 -21.01 -13.45
N THR A 143 5.18 -20.54 -12.51
CA THR A 143 4.55 -21.39 -11.50
C THR A 143 3.10 -21.69 -11.82
N ARG A 144 2.57 -22.80 -11.26
CA ARG A 144 1.14 -23.18 -11.35
C ARG A 144 0.31 -22.62 -10.19
N ALA A 145 0.93 -21.98 -9.20
CA ALA A 145 0.29 -21.54 -7.96
C ALA A 145 -0.45 -20.19 -8.07
N ASP A 146 -0.25 -19.45 -9.14
CA ASP A 146 -0.54 -18.03 -9.26
C ASP A 146 -2.01 -17.68 -9.57
N VAL A 147 -2.67 -18.45 -10.44
CA VAL A 147 -4.04 -18.15 -10.93
C VAL A 147 -5.03 -18.10 -9.77
N LYS A 148 -4.85 -18.95 -8.76
CA LYS A 148 -5.69 -18.99 -7.56
C LYS A 148 -5.59 -17.72 -6.69
N ILE A 149 -4.51 -16.96 -6.81
CA ILE A 149 -4.21 -15.83 -5.92
C ILE A 149 -4.70 -14.51 -6.50
N LEU A 150 -4.45 -14.23 -7.78
CA LEU A 150 -4.85 -12.95 -8.41
C LEU A 150 -6.21 -13.00 -9.11
N GLY A 151 -6.70 -14.20 -9.42
CA GLY A 151 -7.94 -14.41 -10.19
C GLY A 151 -7.75 -14.25 -11.70
N GLU A 152 -8.59 -14.93 -12.47
CA GLU A 152 -8.49 -14.95 -13.94
C GLU A 152 -8.69 -13.58 -14.58
N ASP A 153 -9.64 -12.77 -14.08
CA ASP A 153 -9.93 -11.44 -14.61
C ASP A 153 -8.70 -10.53 -14.61
N TYR A 154 -7.89 -10.59 -13.55
CA TYR A 154 -6.66 -9.82 -13.46
C TYR A 154 -5.67 -10.22 -14.55
N TYR A 155 -5.48 -11.52 -14.78
CA TYR A 155 -4.57 -12.01 -15.82
C TYR A 155 -5.08 -11.72 -17.23
N ILE A 156 -6.39 -11.73 -17.47
CA ILE A 156 -6.99 -11.32 -18.74
C ILE A 156 -6.67 -9.85 -19.02
N GLU A 157 -6.90 -8.97 -18.05
CA GLU A 157 -6.64 -7.54 -18.18
C GLU A 157 -5.15 -7.24 -18.36
N TYR A 158 -4.30 -7.86 -17.52
CA TYR A 158 -2.85 -7.72 -17.61
C TYR A 158 -2.32 -8.18 -18.97
N ARG A 159 -2.78 -9.33 -19.46
CA ARG A 159 -2.37 -9.89 -20.77
C ARG A 159 -2.76 -8.95 -21.90
N LYS A 160 -3.97 -8.38 -21.87
CA LYS A 160 -4.41 -7.37 -22.84
C LYS A 160 -3.47 -6.15 -22.84
N LYS A 161 -3.23 -5.56 -21.67
CA LYS A 161 -2.32 -4.41 -21.52
C LYS A 161 -0.90 -4.71 -22.02
N ARG A 162 -0.40 -5.92 -21.75
CA ARG A 162 0.92 -6.37 -22.20
C ARG A 162 0.99 -6.49 -23.73
N VAL A 163 -0.03 -7.09 -24.34
CA VAL A 163 -0.11 -7.25 -25.80
C VAL A 163 -0.25 -5.89 -26.49
N ASP A 164 -1.08 -5.00 -25.96
CA ASP A 164 -1.24 -3.63 -26.46
C ASP A 164 0.08 -2.83 -26.40
N ALA A 165 0.92 -3.12 -25.41
CA ALA A 165 2.26 -2.54 -25.29
C ALA A 165 3.32 -3.23 -26.17
N GLY A 166 2.97 -4.29 -26.92
CA GLY A 166 3.89 -5.03 -27.79
C GLY A 166 4.91 -5.89 -27.03
N ILE A 167 4.70 -6.12 -25.74
CA ILE A 167 5.65 -6.83 -24.87
C ILE A 167 5.56 -8.34 -25.12
N LYS A 168 6.64 -8.95 -25.60
CA LYS A 168 6.73 -10.40 -25.78
C LYS A 168 7.08 -11.08 -24.46
N THR A 169 6.53 -12.27 -24.25
CA THR A 169 6.86 -13.10 -23.09
C THR A 169 7.43 -14.43 -23.53
N TYR A 170 8.61 -14.76 -23.02
CA TYR A 170 9.29 -16.04 -23.20
C TYR A 170 9.19 -16.79 -21.89
N SER A 171 8.58 -17.97 -21.89
CA SER A 171 8.31 -18.70 -20.67
C SER A 171 8.88 -20.11 -20.70
N ILE A 172 9.53 -20.49 -19.60
CA ILE A 172 9.73 -21.89 -19.24
C ILE A 172 8.53 -22.32 -18.39
N THR A 173 7.73 -23.24 -18.91
CA THR A 173 6.43 -23.61 -18.35
C THR A 173 6.35 -25.11 -18.01
N PRO A 174 6.01 -25.50 -16.77
CA PRO A 174 5.62 -26.88 -16.46
C PRO A 174 4.49 -27.35 -17.39
N PHE A 175 4.65 -28.54 -17.98
CA PHE A 175 3.71 -29.07 -18.95
C PHE A 175 2.29 -29.18 -18.36
N SER A 176 1.29 -28.81 -19.16
CA SER A 176 -0.11 -29.04 -18.84
C SER A 176 -0.95 -29.21 -20.11
N PRO A 177 -2.05 -29.97 -20.07
CA PRO A 177 -2.97 -30.09 -21.20
C PRO A 177 -3.51 -28.74 -21.69
N GLU A 178 -3.84 -27.84 -20.75
CA GLU A 178 -4.29 -26.48 -21.03
C GLU A 178 -3.20 -25.65 -21.73
N GLY A 179 -1.95 -25.73 -21.27
CA GLY A 179 -0.82 -25.07 -21.91
C GLY A 179 -0.61 -25.57 -23.34
N LYS A 180 -0.72 -26.88 -23.56
CA LYS A 180 -0.64 -27.49 -24.90
C LYS A 180 -1.77 -27.01 -25.81
N ALA A 181 -3.00 -26.93 -25.30
CA ALA A 181 -4.15 -26.40 -26.04
C ALA A 181 -3.90 -24.95 -26.48
N HIS A 182 -3.43 -24.09 -25.57
CA HIS A 182 -3.09 -22.70 -25.89
C HIS A 182 -2.08 -22.55 -27.04
N VAL A 183 -1.10 -23.45 -27.12
CA VAL A 183 -0.14 -23.48 -28.24
C VAL A 183 -0.83 -23.92 -29.53
N LYS A 184 -1.56 -25.05 -29.51
CA LYS A 184 -2.19 -25.62 -30.73
C LYS A 184 -3.29 -24.73 -31.31
N GLU A 185 -4.04 -24.04 -30.45
CA GLU A 185 -5.16 -23.18 -30.84
C GLU A 185 -4.71 -21.75 -31.22
N GLY A 186 -3.40 -21.46 -31.14
CA GLY A 186 -2.83 -20.16 -31.51
C GLY A 186 -3.08 -19.05 -30.47
N PHE A 187 -3.65 -19.39 -29.30
CA PHE A 187 -3.85 -18.44 -28.20
C PHE A 187 -2.52 -17.81 -27.76
N ASP A 188 -1.45 -18.58 -27.72
CA ASP A 188 -0.12 -18.08 -27.39
C ASP A 188 0.39 -17.03 -28.37
N THR A 189 0.25 -17.31 -29.67
CA THR A 189 0.65 -16.39 -30.74
C THR A 189 -0.13 -15.09 -30.66
N GLN A 190 -1.45 -15.16 -30.48
CA GLN A 190 -2.31 -13.96 -30.31
C GLN A 190 -1.88 -13.12 -29.11
N ASN A 191 -1.34 -13.78 -28.08
CA ASN A 191 -0.93 -13.12 -26.85
C ASN A 191 0.58 -12.86 -26.80
N LEU A 192 1.34 -12.91 -27.90
CA LEU A 192 2.79 -12.67 -27.91
C LEU A 192 3.53 -13.51 -26.83
N TYR A 193 3.10 -14.74 -26.63
CA TYR A 193 3.59 -15.65 -25.59
C TYR A 193 4.29 -16.84 -26.23
N TYR A 194 5.54 -17.09 -25.84
CA TYR A 194 6.42 -18.10 -26.43
C TYR A 194 6.84 -19.09 -25.34
N ARG A 195 6.32 -20.33 -25.40
CA ARG A 195 6.51 -21.34 -24.35
C ARG A 195 7.58 -22.36 -24.71
N THR A 196 8.39 -22.69 -23.71
CA THR A 196 9.20 -23.91 -23.67
C THR A 196 8.66 -24.78 -22.54
N PHE A 197 8.14 -25.95 -22.87
CA PHE A 197 7.64 -26.88 -21.86
C PHE A 197 8.78 -27.64 -21.18
N ILE A 198 8.64 -27.80 -19.87
CA ILE A 198 9.41 -28.73 -19.06
C ILE A 198 8.47 -29.78 -18.44
N PRO A 199 8.95 -30.98 -18.09
CA PRO A 199 8.18 -31.91 -17.26
C PRO A 199 7.63 -31.24 -16.00
N ASP A 200 6.43 -31.61 -15.59
CA ASP A 200 5.66 -30.92 -14.55
C ASP A 200 6.15 -31.19 -13.12
N ASP A 201 7.10 -32.11 -12.97
CA ASP A 201 7.77 -32.48 -11.73
C ASP A 201 9.12 -31.78 -11.50
N ILE A 202 9.66 -31.08 -12.51
CA ILE A 202 10.97 -30.42 -12.41
C ILE A 202 10.89 -29.08 -11.65
N TYR A 203 9.87 -28.26 -11.91
CA TYR A 203 9.71 -26.95 -11.27
C TYR A 203 8.35 -26.85 -10.58
N THR A 204 8.35 -27.22 -9.30
CA THR A 204 7.14 -27.31 -8.46
C THR A 204 7.06 -26.18 -7.43
N ALA A 205 8.05 -25.30 -7.38
CA ALA A 205 8.06 -24.17 -6.46
C ALA A 205 6.87 -23.23 -6.73
N PRO A 206 6.19 -22.71 -5.68
CA PRO A 206 5.11 -21.73 -5.83
C PRO A 206 5.68 -20.32 -6.06
N VAL A 207 6.73 -20.20 -6.87
CA VAL A 207 7.44 -18.96 -7.15
C VAL A 207 7.48 -18.77 -8.66
N GLU A 208 7.01 -17.63 -9.13
CA GLU A 208 7.29 -17.15 -10.48
C GLU A 208 8.56 -16.30 -10.45
N ILE A 209 9.40 -16.42 -11.47
CA ILE A 209 10.59 -15.57 -11.60
C ILE A 209 10.46 -14.82 -12.91
N ASP A 210 10.32 -13.50 -12.85
CA ASP A 210 10.19 -12.61 -14.01
C ASP A 210 11.49 -11.82 -14.20
N ILE A 211 12.00 -11.80 -15.43
CA ILE A 211 13.22 -11.09 -15.82
C ILE A 211 12.86 -10.11 -16.94
N TYR A 212 13.11 -8.82 -16.73
CA TYR A 212 12.72 -7.76 -17.67
C TYR A 212 13.57 -6.51 -17.45
N GLY A 213 13.99 -5.84 -18.53
CA GLY A 213 14.95 -4.73 -18.44
C GLY A 213 16.19 -5.11 -17.63
N ASP A 214 16.55 -4.29 -16.63
CA ASP A 214 17.64 -4.58 -15.69
C ASP A 214 17.14 -5.16 -14.36
N LYS A 215 15.98 -5.83 -14.38
CA LYS A 215 15.29 -6.30 -13.17
C LYS A 215 15.04 -7.80 -13.17
N VAL A 216 15.00 -8.37 -11.97
CA VAL A 216 14.56 -9.73 -11.68
C VAL A 216 13.58 -9.68 -10.52
N ALA A 217 12.36 -10.19 -10.72
CA ALA A 217 11.36 -10.31 -9.68
C ALA A 217 11.16 -11.78 -9.31
N PHE A 218 11.26 -12.10 -8.02
CA PHE A 218 10.86 -13.38 -7.45
C PHE A 218 9.49 -13.20 -6.80
N ILE A 219 8.45 -13.82 -7.35
CA ILE A 219 7.06 -13.63 -6.95
C ILE A 219 6.56 -14.91 -6.28
N ALA A 220 6.43 -14.89 -4.95
CA ALA A 220 5.98 -16.05 -4.17
C ALA A 220 4.44 -16.04 -4.01
N PHE A 221 3.82 -17.16 -4.38
CA PHE A 221 2.38 -17.42 -4.28
C PHE A 221 2.03 -18.49 -3.22
N GLY A 222 2.99 -18.81 -2.34
CA GLY A 222 2.80 -19.77 -1.25
C GLY A 222 1.97 -19.22 -0.09
N GLU A 223 2.22 -19.72 1.12
CA GLU A 223 1.53 -19.28 2.34
C GLU A 223 1.68 -17.76 2.56
N THR A 224 2.88 -17.24 2.37
CA THR A 224 3.18 -15.81 2.40
C THR A 224 3.27 -15.28 0.97
N GLN A 225 2.32 -14.43 0.57
CA GLN A 225 2.40 -13.73 -0.71
C GLN A 225 3.36 -12.55 -0.58
N MET A 226 4.41 -12.56 -1.39
CA MET A 226 5.39 -11.48 -1.45
C MET A 226 6.12 -11.50 -2.78
N ALA A 227 6.74 -10.39 -3.13
CA ALA A 227 7.68 -10.32 -4.23
C ALA A 227 8.99 -9.66 -3.80
N THR A 228 10.10 -10.17 -4.29
CA THR A 228 11.42 -9.54 -4.18
C THR A 228 11.85 -9.06 -5.55
N LEU A 229 11.97 -7.74 -5.72
CA LEU A 229 12.47 -7.12 -6.95
C LEU A 229 13.94 -6.78 -6.78
N ILE A 230 14.78 -7.22 -7.71
CA ILE A 230 16.20 -6.91 -7.77
C ILE A 230 16.48 -6.12 -9.05
N GLU A 231 16.86 -4.86 -8.93
CA GLU A 231 17.30 -3.95 -9.98
C GLU A 231 18.82 -4.00 -10.08
N SER A 232 19.33 -4.83 -10.99
CA SER A 232 20.76 -4.97 -11.26
C SER A 232 20.97 -5.51 -12.68
N PRO A 233 21.61 -4.73 -13.58
CA PRO A 233 21.87 -5.17 -14.95
C PRO A 233 22.66 -6.49 -15.01
N ALA A 234 23.62 -6.68 -14.10
CA ALA A 234 24.44 -7.89 -14.05
C ALA A 234 23.62 -9.13 -13.64
N ILE A 235 22.74 -8.99 -12.64
CA ILE A 235 21.88 -10.10 -12.18
C ILE A 235 20.83 -10.42 -13.26
N ALA A 236 20.20 -9.41 -13.85
CA ALA A 236 19.23 -9.60 -14.92
C ALA A 236 19.85 -10.28 -16.15
N MET A 237 21.08 -9.90 -16.52
CA MET A 237 21.83 -10.56 -17.59
C MET A 237 22.13 -12.03 -17.27
N ALA A 238 22.61 -12.32 -16.07
CA ALA A 238 22.88 -13.70 -15.64
C ALA A 238 21.61 -14.57 -15.68
N MET A 239 20.49 -14.05 -15.17
CA MET A 239 19.21 -14.76 -15.17
C MET A 239 18.65 -14.96 -16.59
N ARG A 240 18.83 -13.99 -17.50
CA ARG A 240 18.53 -14.17 -18.93
C ARG A 240 19.35 -15.30 -19.56
N HIS A 241 20.66 -15.37 -19.25
CA HIS A 241 21.50 -16.47 -19.75
C HIS A 241 21.04 -17.82 -19.21
N ILE A 242 20.70 -17.92 -17.92
CA ILE A 242 20.15 -19.15 -17.33
C ILE A 242 18.84 -19.56 -18.02
N HIS A 243 17.92 -18.61 -18.22
CA HIS A 243 16.68 -18.85 -18.95
C HIS A 243 16.96 -19.36 -20.37
N ALA A 244 17.90 -18.75 -21.10
CA ALA A 244 18.25 -19.16 -22.46
C ALA A 244 18.87 -20.57 -22.50
N ILE A 245 19.78 -20.89 -21.58
CA ILE A 245 20.40 -22.22 -21.48
C ILE A 245 19.34 -23.30 -21.23
N ILE A 246 18.40 -23.05 -20.31
CA ILE A 246 17.33 -24.00 -20.00
C ILE A 246 16.37 -24.12 -21.19
N THR A 247 16.00 -23.01 -21.81
CA THR A 247 15.16 -22.99 -23.02
C THR A 247 15.76 -23.87 -24.11
N GLU A 248 17.05 -23.71 -24.41
CA GLU A 248 17.73 -24.51 -25.43
C GLU A 248 17.76 -26.00 -25.07
N SER A 249 18.06 -26.32 -23.80
CA SER A 249 18.14 -27.70 -23.30
C SER A 249 16.82 -28.47 -23.38
N PHE A 250 15.67 -27.78 -23.43
CA PHE A 250 14.35 -28.38 -23.48
C PHE A 250 13.64 -28.19 -24.84
N ARG A 251 14.25 -27.52 -25.83
CA ARG A 251 13.58 -27.18 -27.10
C ARG A 251 12.96 -28.40 -27.79
N GLU A 252 13.76 -29.43 -28.08
CA GLU A 252 13.29 -30.64 -28.78
C GLU A 252 12.22 -31.40 -27.96
N LYS A 253 12.42 -31.51 -26.64
CA LYS A 253 11.46 -32.17 -25.73
C LYS A 253 10.13 -31.41 -25.70
N SER A 254 10.19 -30.09 -25.66
CA SER A 254 9.01 -29.21 -25.68
C SER A 254 8.23 -29.37 -26.99
N GLU A 255 8.91 -29.40 -28.15
CA GLU A 255 8.29 -29.64 -29.45
C GLU A 255 7.61 -31.02 -29.52
N ALA A 256 8.25 -32.06 -28.97
CA ALA A 256 7.66 -33.38 -28.86
C ALA A 256 6.42 -33.41 -27.95
N MET A 257 6.45 -32.72 -26.81
CA MET A 257 5.30 -32.58 -25.90
C MET A 257 4.09 -31.94 -26.59
N VAL A 258 4.31 -30.92 -27.41
CA VAL A 258 3.24 -30.27 -28.20
C VAL A 258 2.74 -31.19 -29.31
N SER A 259 3.65 -31.87 -30.02
CA SER A 259 3.35 -32.67 -31.20
C SER A 259 2.69 -34.00 -30.89
N SER A 260 2.91 -34.56 -29.69
CA SER A 260 2.24 -35.79 -29.25
C SER A 260 0.73 -35.70 -29.44
N LEU A 261 0.12 -36.74 -30.02
CA LEU A 261 -1.33 -36.88 -30.06
C LEU A 261 -1.78 -37.22 -28.63
N SER A 262 -2.70 -36.41 -28.09
CA SER A 262 -3.50 -36.77 -26.92
C SER A 262 -4.46 -37.89 -27.29
#